data_AF-A0A7W1QQ51-F1
#
_entry.id   AF-A0A7W1QQ51-F1
#
_cell.length_a   1.000
_cell.length_b   1.000
_cell.length_c   1.000
_cell.angle_alpha   90.00
_cell.angle_beta   90.00
_cell.angle_gamma   90.00
#
_symmetry.space_group_name_H-M   'P 1'
#
loop_
_entity.id
_entity.type
_entity.pdbx_description
1 polymer ?
#
loop_
_entity_poly.entity_id
_entity_poly.type
_entity_poly.pdbx_seq_one_letter_code
_entity_poly.pdbx_strand_id
1 'polypeptide(L)' 'MTTDRPIRVLCIAATGQSGSTLLARMLGEVPGYQAVGEVGRIWDRGLHDHIKCSCGEVF' A
#
# COMPACT_ATOMS: atom_id res chain seq x y z
N MET A 1 12.69 5.44 -22.64
CA MET A 1 13.17 6.69 -22.02
C MET A 1 12.96 6.56 -20.52
N THR A 2 13.98 6.18 -19.76
CA THR A 2 13.91 6.08 -18.31
C THR A 2 14.06 7.48 -17.72
N THR A 3 12.94 8.09 -17.33
CA THR A 3 12.97 9.33 -16.55
C THR A 3 13.55 9.02 -15.18
N ASP A 4 14.78 9.50 -14.93
CA ASP A 4 15.55 9.38 -13.68
C ASP A 4 14.96 10.20 -12.51
N ARG A 5 13.63 10.37 -12.50
CA ARG A 5 12.93 11.11 -11.44
C ARG A 5 12.49 10.10 -10.37
N PRO A 6 12.86 10.31 -9.09
CA PRO A 6 12.44 9.41 -8.03
C PRO A 6 10.91 9.38 -7.92
N ILE A 7 10.36 8.18 -7.72
CA ILE A 7 8.94 7.99 -7.46
C ILE A 7 8.63 8.62 -6.10
N ARG A 8 7.65 9.53 -6.06
CA ARG A 8 7.16 10.08 -4.80
C ARG A 8 6.20 9.10 -4.17
N VAL A 9 6.45 8.74 -2.91
CA VAL A 9 5.63 7.82 -2.13
C VAL A 9 4.99 8.57 -0.99
N LEU A 10 3.66 8.43 -0.84
CA LEU A 10 2.91 8.92 0.30
C LEU A 10 2.66 7.77 1.27
N CYS A 11 3.30 7.80 2.43
CA CYS A 11 3.12 6.80 3.47
C CYS A 11 1.97 7.20 4.40
N ILE A 12 1.01 6.28 4.61
CA ILE A 12 -0.08 6.45 5.57
C ILE A 12 0.20 5.53 6.76
N ALA A 13 0.41 6.12 7.93
CA ALA A 13 0.67 5.38 9.17
C ALA A 13 -0.39 5.75 10.22
N ALA A 14 -0.94 4.72 10.87
CA ALA A 14 -1.91 4.88 11.93
C ALA A 14 -2.02 3.59 12.75
N THR A 15 -2.64 3.69 13.93
CA THR A 15 -3.03 2.50 14.71
C THR A 15 -4.19 1.76 14.03
N GLY A 16 -4.42 0.51 14.41
CA GLY A 16 -5.54 -0.28 13.88
C GLY A 16 -6.89 0.42 14.08
N GLN A 17 -7.82 0.20 13.14
CA GLN A 17 -9.20 0.73 13.17
C GLN A 17 -9.31 2.27 13.16
N SER A 18 -8.29 2.96 12.66
CA SER A 18 -8.26 4.42 12.49
C SER A 18 -8.82 4.94 11.15
N GLY A 19 -9.27 4.04 10.26
CA GLY A 19 -9.74 4.40 8.93
C GLY A 19 -8.64 4.64 7.89
N SER A 20 -7.38 4.25 8.16
CA SER A 20 -6.25 4.38 7.22
C SER A 20 -6.51 3.72 5.86
N THR A 21 -7.16 2.55 5.83
CA THR A 21 -7.58 1.88 4.59
C THR A 21 -8.60 2.69 3.79
N LEU A 22 -9.56 3.33 4.47
CA LEU A 22 -10.56 4.19 3.81
C LEU A 22 -9.88 5.43 3.20
N LEU A 23 -8.99 6.07 3.96
CA LEU A 23 -8.20 7.21 3.48
C LEU A 23 -7.35 6.83 2.25
N ALA A 24 -6.66 5.68 2.30
CA ALA A 24 -5.85 5.20 1.18
C ALA A 24 -6.69 4.98 -0.09
N ARG A 25 -7.91 4.43 0.04
CA ARG A 25 -8.84 4.25 -1.08
C ARG A 25 -9.33 5.59 -1.63
N MET A 26 -9.76 6.51 -0.77
CA MET A 26 -10.18 7.86 -1.18
C MET A 26 -9.09 8.61 -1.94
N LEU A 27 -7.83 8.55 -1.47
CA LEU A 27 -6.70 9.15 -2.16
C LEU A 27 -6.39 8.46 -3.49
N GLY A 28 -6.64 7.15 -3.61
CA GLY A 28 -6.48 6.41 -4.87
C GLY A 28 -7.44 6.84 -5.99
N GLU A 29 -8.56 7.48 -5.65
CA GLU A 29 -9.51 8.05 -6.62
C GLU A 29 -9.06 9.44 -7.14
N VAL A 30 -8.06 10.06 -6.50
CA VAL A 30 -7.56 11.38 -6.93
C VAL A 30 -6.64 11.20 -8.15
N PRO A 31 -6.85 11.97 -9.25
CA PRO A 31 -5.98 11.89 -10.42
C PRO A 31 -4.50 12.06 -10.08
N GLY A 32 -3.68 11.13 -10.56
CA GLY A 32 -2.23 11.12 -10.31
C GLY A 32 -1.80 10.41 -9.03
N TYR A 33 -2.73 9.83 -8.27
CA TYR A 33 -2.46 8.93 -7.15
C TYR A 33 -2.84 7.49 -7.50
N GLN A 34 -2.13 6.55 -6.90
CA GLN A 34 -2.42 5.12 -6.99
C GLN A 34 -2.35 4.53 -5.60
N ALA A 35 -3.45 3.96 -5.12
CA ALA A 35 -3.45 3.16 -3.90
C ALA A 35 -2.80 1.80 -4.19
N VAL A 36 -1.76 1.44 -3.43
CA VAL A 36 -1.01 0.19 -3.59
C VAL A 36 -1.26 -0.83 -2.46
N GLY A 37 -2.18 -0.52 -1.55
CA GLY A 37 -2.45 -1.33 -0.36
C GLY A 37 -1.35 -1.21 0.70
N GLU A 38 -1.21 -2.23 1.53
CA GLU A 38 -0.27 -2.24 2.67
C GLU A 38 1.12 -2.73 2.26
N VAL A 39 1.73 -2.13 1.23
CA VAL A 39 3.06 -2.56 0.72
C VAL A 39 4.14 -2.56 1.80
N GLY A 40 4.08 -1.61 2.75
CA GLY A 40 4.99 -1.59 3.91
C GLY A 40 4.85 -2.78 4.84
N ARG A 41 3.76 -3.57 4.74
CA ARG A 41 3.50 -4.78 5.53
C ARG A 41 3.92 -6.07 4.83
N ILE A 42 4.50 -6.00 3.63
CA ILE A 42 4.90 -7.21 2.89
C ILE A 42 6.00 -7.96 3.66
N TRP A 43 6.95 -7.27 4.29
CA TRP A 43 8.05 -7.92 4.99
C TRP A 43 7.59 -8.73 6.20
N ASP A 44 6.76 -8.16 7.08
CA ASP A 44 6.25 -8.85 8.25
C ASP A 44 5.08 -9.77 7.89
N ARG A 45 4.04 -9.24 7.23
CA ARG A 45 2.82 -10.02 6.98
C ARG A 45 2.93 -10.98 5.81
N GLY A 46 3.50 -10.54 4.69
CA GLY A 46 3.57 -11.33 3.47
C GLY A 46 4.65 -12.41 3.53
N LEU A 47 5.90 -11.99 3.74
CA LEU A 47 7.07 -12.85 3.62
C LEU A 47 7.35 -13.66 4.89
N HIS A 48 7.18 -13.06 6.07
CA HIS A 48 7.43 -13.74 7.35
C HIS A 48 6.21 -14.51 7.86
N ASP A 49 5.04 -13.87 7.94
CA ASP A 49 3.82 -14.50 8.49
C ASP A 49 3.03 -15.31 7.44
N HIS A 50 3.41 -15.28 6.16
CA HIS A 50 2.71 -15.93 5.04
C HIS A 50 1.23 -15.55 4.90
N ILE A 51 0.86 -14.34 5.32
CA ILE A 51 -0.48 -13.80 5.10
C ILE A 51 -0.67 -13.51 3.61
N LYS A 52 -1.72 -14.10 3.05
CA LYS A 52 -2.11 -13.91 1.66
C LYS A 52 -2.59 -12.49 1.41
N CYS A 53 -2.33 -12.00 0.20
CA CYS A 53 -2.96 -10.78 -0.30
C CYS A 53 -4.48 -10.94 -0.32
N SER A 54 -5.23 -9.83 -0.38
CA SER A 54 -6.69 -9.87 -0.54
C SER A 54 -7.15 -10.58 -1.82
N CYS A 55 -6.28 -10.73 -2.82
CA CYS A 55 -6.58 -11.54 -4.01
C CYS A 55 -6.45 -13.05 -3.77
N GLY A 56 -5.91 -13.49 -2.63
CA GLY A 56 -5.72 -14.91 -2.29
C GLY A 56 -4.35 -15.48 -2.64
N GLU A 57 -3.50 -14.72 -3.33
CA GLU A 57 -2.13 -15.11 -3.68
C GLU A 57 -1.13 -14.81 -2.57
N VAL A 58 -0.03 -15.57 -2.56
CA VAL A 58 1.15 -15.28 -1.73
C VAL A 58 1.99 -14.18 -2.39
N PHE A 59 2.76 -13.47 -1.57
CA PHE A 59 3.69 -12.43 -2.02
C PHE A 59 5.04 -13.00 -2.44
#